data_AF-A0A329RLF9-F1
#
_entry.id   AF-A0A329RLF9-F1
#
_cell.length_a   1.000
_cell.length_b   1.000
_cell.length_c   1.000
_cell.angle_alpha   90.00
_cell.angle_beta   90.00
_cell.angle_gamma   90.00
#
_symmetry.space_group_name_H-M   'P 1'
#
loop_
_entity.id
_entity.type
_entity.pdbx_description
1 polymer ?
#
loop_
_entity_poly.entity_id
_entity_poly.type
_entity_poly.pdbx_seq_one_letter_code
_entity_poly.pdbx_strand_id
1 'polypeptide(L)' 'MSTSRYKAELVTLMSFKDDKKYDARRNFTTEELLCITANLVCPAG' A
#
# COMPACT_ATOMS: atom_id res chain seq x y z
N MET A 1 -1.61 -8.78 13.10
CA MET A 1 -0.29 -8.27 12.67
C MET A 1 -0.37 -6.75 12.63
N SER A 2 0.42 -6.02 13.43
CA SER A 2 0.42 -4.56 13.37
C SER A 2 1.28 -4.12 12.19
N THR A 3 0.66 -3.57 11.15
CA THR A 3 1.35 -2.98 9.99
C THR A 3 2.07 -1.66 10.34
N SER A 4 2.03 -1.24 11.61
CA SER A 4 2.66 -0.01 12.12
C SER A 4 4.12 0.14 11.72
N ARG A 5 4.88 -0.96 11.71
CA ARG A 5 6.31 -0.95 11.33
C ARG A 5 6.55 -0.64 9.85
N TYR A 6 5.58 -0.91 8.99
CA TYR A 6 5.68 -0.71 7.53
C TYR A 6 4.85 0.49 7.05
N LYS A 7 4.33 1.30 7.97
CA LYS A 7 3.35 2.34 7.63
C LYS A 7 3.95 3.41 6.73
N ALA A 8 5.20 3.79 6.94
CA ALA A 8 5.88 4.81 6.12
C ALA A 8 6.14 4.30 4.69
N GLU A 9 6.60 3.06 4.58
CA GLU A 9 6.87 2.38 3.31
C GLU A 9 5.57 2.15 2.54
N LEU A 10 4.50 1.72 3.22
CA LEU A 10 3.17 1.56 2.64
C LEU A 10 2.59 2.88 2.11
N VAL A 11 2.72 3.96 2.87
CA VAL A 11 2.29 5.30 2.43
C VAL A 11 3.07 5.74 1.20
N THR A 12 4.38 5.53 1.18
CA THR A 12 5.22 5.85 0.02
C THR A 12 4.81 5.03 -1.21
N LEU A 13 4.66 3.72 -1.05
CA LEU A 13 4.31 2.80 -2.13
C LEU A 13 2.93 3.11 -2.72
N MET A 14 1.92 3.29 -1.86
CA MET A 14 0.56 3.62 -2.31
C MET A 14 0.50 5.01 -2.94
N SER A 15 1.27 5.96 -2.41
CA SER A 15 1.34 7.31 -3.00
C SER A 15 1.89 7.28 -4.42
N PHE A 16 2.94 6.47 -4.64
CA PHE A 16 3.51 6.25 -5.96
C PHE A 16 2.54 5.53 -6.90
N LYS A 17 1.89 4.46 -6.43
CA LYS A 17 0.96 3.64 -7.23
C LYS A 17 -0.25 4.45 -7.74
N ASP A 18 -0.82 5.28 -6.88
CA ASP A 18 -2.05 6.03 -7.17
C ASP A 18 -1.79 7.44 -7.71
N ASP A 19 -0.51 7.81 -7.91
CA ASP A 19 -0.03 9.17 -8.26
C ASP A 19 -0.66 10.27 -7.37
N LYS A 20 -0.70 9.99 -6.06
CA LYS A 20 -1.36 10.83 -5.05
C LYS A 20 -0.52 10.88 -3.79
N LYS A 21 -0.54 12.00 -3.05
CA LYS A 21 0.12 12.05 -1.73
C LYS A 21 -0.84 11.59 -0.64
N TYR A 22 -0.46 10.53 0.07
CA TYR A 22 -1.14 10.08 1.28
C TYR A 22 -0.44 10.57 2.56
N ASP A 23 -1.23 10.79 3.62
CA ASP A 23 -0.73 11.17 4.94
C ASP A 23 -0.21 9.94 5.71
N ALA A 24 0.87 10.10 6.47
CA ALA A 24 1.44 9.05 7.32
C ALA A 24 0.47 8.50 8.40
N ARG A 25 -0.58 9.26 8.72
CA ARG A 25 -1.66 8.88 9.64
C ARG A 25 -2.74 8.06 8.96
N ARG A 26 -2.81 8.02 7.63
CA ARG A 26 -3.79 7.22 6.88
C ARG A 26 -3.75 5.77 7.34
N ASN A 27 -4.92 5.21 7.60
CA ASN A 27 -5.07 3.79 7.83
C ASN A 27 -5.49 3.15 6.50
N PHE A 28 -4.77 2.12 6.08
CA PHE A 28 -5.12 1.36 4.88
C PHE A 28 -6.13 0.28 5.24
N THR A 29 -7.13 0.09 4.38
CA THR A 29 -8.04 -1.05 4.51
C THR A 29 -7.35 -2.34 4.06
N THR A 30 -7.92 -3.48 4.46
CA THR A 30 -7.41 -4.79 4.02
C THR A 30 -7.45 -4.92 2.50
N GLU A 31 -8.50 -4.41 1.85
CA GLU A 31 -8.66 -4.41 0.38
C GLU A 31 -7.58 -3.58 -0.30
N GLU A 32 -7.28 -2.38 0.22
CA GLU A 32 -6.21 -1.52 -0.29
C GLU A 32 -4.85 -2.20 -0.21
N LEU A 33 -4.58 -2.92 0.88
CA LEU A 33 -3.34 -3.68 1.08
C LEU A 33 -3.28 -4.91 0.15
N LEU A 34 -4.39 -5.61 -0.07
CA LEU A 34 -4.46 -6.76 -0.98
C LEU A 34 -4.21 -6.34 -2.43
N CYS A 35 -4.66 -5.16 -2.84
CA CYS A 35 -4.36 -4.61 -4.16
C CYS A 35 -2.86 -4.34 -4.37
N ILE A 36 -2.06 -4.13 -3.30
CA ILE A 36 -0.60 -4.03 -3.41
C ILE A 36 -0.02 -5.39 -3.81
N THR A 37 -0.50 -6.47 -3.18
CA THR A 37 -0.01 -7.83 -3.44
C THR A 37 -0.43 -8.37 -4.80
N ALA A 38 -1.62 -8.02 -5.32
CA ALA A 38 -2.08 -8.51 -6.62
C ALA A 38 -1.10 -8.16 -7.77
N ASN A 39 -0.57 -6.93 -7.76
CA ASN A 39 0.40 -6.48 -8.77
C ASN A 39 1.84 -7.00 -8.54
N LEU A 40 2.16 -7.48 -7.32
CA LEU A 40 3.50 -7.98 -6.97
C LEU A 40 3.62 -9.50 -7.02
N VAL A 41 2.51 -10.23 -6.89
CA VAL A 41 2.49 -11.70 -6.74
C VAL A 41 2.07 -12.41 -8.03
N CYS A 42 1.33 -11.75 -8.92
CA CYS A 42 1.08 -12.23 -10.28
C CYS A 42 1.42 -11.12 -11.28
N PRO A 43 2.55 -11.17 -12.02
CA PRO A 43 2.68 -10.35 -13.20
C PRO A 43 1.52 -10.71 -14.15
N ALA A 44 0.77 -9.70 -14.59
CA ALA A 44 -0.15 -9.88 -15.69
C ALA A 44 0.68 -10.35 -16.89
N GLY A 45 0.46 -11.61 -17.29
CA GLY A 45 1.00 -12.18 -18.53
C GLY A 45 0.28 -11.62 -19.74
#